data_AF-A0A2V7EH72-F1
#
_entry.id   AF-A0A2V7EH72-F1
#
_cell.length_a   1.000
_cell.length_b   1.000
_cell.length_c   1.000
_cell.angle_alpha   90.00
_cell.angle_beta   90.00
_cell.angle_gamma   90.00
#
_symmetry.space_group_name_H-M   'P 1'
#
loop_
_entity.id
_entity.type
_entity.pdbx_description
1 polymer ?
#
loop_
_entity_poly.entity_id
_entity_poly.type
_entity_poly.pdbx_seq_one_letter_code
_entity_poly.pdbx_strand_id
1 'polypeptide(L)'
;MKKLHSLAMVLLALLPSAANAQSADAIIDRAVAAYARLSSMRAEFRQTLTNPLTGSTQTTSGVILRKRPNFLSINFDSGDRVTADGSTLWLYLPSSAPGQVVRMPYTRGSASGVDPADQFLNSPRTRFTVTSSGTAAVGGRAAHIVTLVPKRSNTEFTSAKVWIDDNDSSIRQFDVESANGLRRHVVVTRFTANPPLNRSSFRFTVPKGAKIVDQPSGATF
;
A
#
# COMPACT_ATOMS: atom_id res chain seq x y z
N MET A 1 -4.75 -6.81 -79.69
CA MET A 1 -5.70 -7.55 -78.83
C MET A 1 -5.19 -7.51 -77.40
N LYS A 2 -5.97 -6.93 -76.48
CA LYS A 2 -5.60 -6.60 -75.10
C LYS A 2 -5.53 -7.86 -74.23
N LYS A 3 -4.46 -8.08 -73.46
CA LYS A 3 -4.41 -9.09 -72.38
C LYS A 3 -4.47 -8.37 -71.03
N LEU A 4 -5.63 -8.49 -70.37
CA LEU A 4 -5.91 -7.98 -69.02
C LEU A 4 -4.92 -8.56 -68.01
N HIS A 5 -4.37 -7.71 -67.15
CA HIS A 5 -3.60 -8.11 -65.98
C HIS A 5 -4.57 -8.34 -64.82
N SER A 6 -4.61 -9.56 -64.28
CA SER A 6 -5.40 -9.88 -63.10
C SER A 6 -4.68 -9.39 -61.85
N LEU A 7 -5.21 -8.34 -61.23
CA LEU A 7 -4.73 -7.77 -59.97
C LEU A 7 -5.21 -8.66 -58.81
N ALA A 8 -4.31 -9.42 -58.19
CA ALA A 8 -4.60 -10.19 -56.99
C ALA A 8 -4.63 -9.24 -55.77
N MET A 9 -5.83 -8.99 -55.23
CA MET A 9 -6.03 -8.21 -54.02
C MET A 9 -5.80 -9.10 -52.80
N VAL A 10 -4.64 -8.94 -52.15
CA VAL A 10 -4.33 -9.60 -50.87
C VAL A 10 -5.09 -8.88 -49.76
N LEU A 11 -6.13 -9.53 -49.24
CA LEU A 11 -6.90 -9.04 -48.10
C LEU A 11 -6.13 -9.37 -46.81
N LEU A 12 -5.41 -8.37 -46.27
CA LEU A 12 -4.70 -8.49 -44.99
C LEU A 12 -5.72 -8.41 -43.85
N ALA A 13 -6.12 -9.55 -43.32
CA ALA A 13 -7.01 -9.63 -42.16
C ALA A 13 -6.30 -9.05 -40.91
N LEU A 14 -6.73 -7.86 -40.46
CA LEU A 14 -6.36 -7.34 -39.15
C LEU A 14 -7.04 -8.20 -38.07
N LEU A 15 -6.30 -9.15 -37.52
CA LEU A 15 -6.72 -9.85 -36.31
C LEU A 15 -6.73 -8.84 -35.15
N PRO A 16 -7.85 -8.64 -34.45
CA PRO A 16 -7.85 -7.84 -33.23
C PRO A 16 -6.92 -8.52 -32.23
N SER A 17 -5.84 -7.83 -31.87
CA SER A 17 -5.01 -8.25 -30.74
C SER A 17 -5.89 -8.17 -29.49
N ALA A 18 -6.33 -9.32 -28.98
CA ALA A 18 -6.95 -9.40 -27.68
C ALA A 18 -5.94 -8.86 -26.67
N ALA A 19 -6.15 -7.61 -26.24
CA ALA A 19 -5.47 -7.07 -25.08
C ALA A 19 -5.81 -8.04 -23.93
N ASN A 20 -4.84 -8.87 -23.55
CA ASN A 20 -4.99 -9.81 -22.45
C ASN A 20 -5.26 -8.98 -21.19
N ALA A 21 -6.52 -8.86 -20.82
CA ALA A 21 -6.90 -8.28 -19.53
C ALA A 21 -6.24 -9.14 -18.45
N GLN A 22 -5.20 -8.60 -17.82
CA GLN A 22 -4.48 -9.31 -16.78
C GLN A 22 -5.47 -9.61 -15.65
N SER A 23 -5.49 -10.87 -15.18
CA SER A 23 -6.37 -11.23 -14.07
C SER A 23 -6.01 -10.43 -12.81
N ALA A 24 -7.01 -10.10 -12.00
CA ALA A 24 -6.82 -9.36 -10.76
C ALA A 24 -5.83 -10.06 -9.81
N ASP A 25 -5.89 -11.39 -9.78
CA ASP A 25 -4.94 -12.24 -9.05
C ASP A 25 -3.51 -12.07 -9.57
N ALA A 26 -3.30 -12.09 -10.88
CA ALA A 26 -1.96 -11.86 -11.44
C ALA A 26 -1.43 -10.45 -11.15
N ILE A 27 -2.31 -9.44 -11.06
CA ILE A 27 -1.92 -8.06 -10.72
C ILE A 27 -1.48 -7.95 -9.25
N ILE A 28 -2.20 -8.57 -8.30
CA ILE A 28 -1.76 -8.55 -6.90
C ILE A 28 -0.53 -9.44 -6.69
N ASP A 29 -0.43 -10.58 -7.38
CA ASP A 29 0.70 -11.52 -7.26
C ASP A 29 2.02 -10.89 -7.73
N ARG A 30 2.02 -10.06 -8.79
CA ARG A 30 3.23 -9.32 -9.20
C ARG A 30 3.66 -8.28 -8.16
N ALA A 31 2.71 -7.63 -7.48
CA ALA A 31 3.03 -6.70 -6.38
C ALA A 31 3.65 -7.45 -5.19
N VAL A 32 3.07 -8.60 -4.81
CA VAL A 32 3.64 -9.48 -3.79
C VAL A 32 5.08 -9.87 -4.16
N ALA A 33 5.31 -10.32 -5.39
CA ALA A 33 6.64 -10.72 -5.85
C ALA A 33 7.64 -9.55 -5.89
N ALA A 34 7.21 -8.36 -6.31
CA ALA A 34 8.06 -7.17 -6.33
C ALA A 34 8.47 -6.76 -4.91
N TYR A 35 7.52 -6.67 -3.99
CA TYR A 35 7.82 -6.38 -2.59
C TYR A 35 8.69 -7.46 -1.97
N ALA A 36 8.48 -8.75 -2.31
CA ALA A 36 9.31 -9.88 -1.89
C ALA A 36 10.79 -9.77 -2.29
N ARG A 37 11.14 -8.95 -3.31
CA ARG A 37 12.53 -8.72 -3.75
C ARG A 37 13.21 -7.52 -3.10
N LEU A 38 12.48 -6.63 -2.43
CA LEU A 38 13.04 -5.40 -1.84
C LEU A 38 13.82 -5.66 -0.54
N SER A 39 15.13 -5.43 -0.53
CA SER A 39 15.91 -5.41 0.71
C SER A 39 15.56 -4.21 1.59
N SER A 40 15.26 -3.09 0.93
CA SER A 40 14.82 -1.85 1.55
C SER A 40 13.92 -1.06 0.60
N MET A 41 13.16 -0.11 1.14
CA MET A 41 12.41 0.87 0.36
C MET A 41 12.28 2.19 1.11
N ARG A 42 12.13 3.26 0.35
CA ARG A 42 11.67 4.56 0.81
C ARG A 42 10.49 4.97 -0.04
N ALA A 43 9.43 5.47 0.58
CA ALA A 43 8.38 6.16 -0.13
C ALA A 43 7.98 7.44 0.60
N GLU A 44 7.74 8.50 -0.17
CA GLU A 44 7.13 9.74 0.29
C GLU A 44 5.67 9.69 -0.14
N PHE A 45 4.77 10.13 0.73
CA PHE A 45 3.34 10.02 0.50
C PHE A 45 2.58 11.23 1.00
N ARG A 46 1.39 11.43 0.42
CA ARG A 46 0.36 12.33 0.91
C ARG A 46 -0.87 11.50 1.26
N GLN A 47 -1.38 11.68 2.47
CA GLN A 47 -2.55 11.00 3.01
C GLN A 47 -3.67 12.01 3.24
N THR A 48 -4.89 11.63 2.89
CA THR A 48 -6.12 12.30 3.26
C THR A 48 -7.00 11.33 4.04
N LEU A 49 -7.37 11.72 5.26
CA LEU A 49 -8.36 11.03 6.08
C LEU A 49 -9.68 11.81 6.06
N THR A 50 -10.78 11.15 5.75
CA THR A 50 -12.12 11.74 5.75
C THR A 50 -13.01 10.93 6.68
N ASN A 51 -13.53 11.58 7.72
CA ASN A 51 -14.50 11.00 8.63
C ASN A 51 -15.91 11.45 8.23
N PRO A 52 -16.74 10.57 7.65
CA PRO A 52 -18.07 10.95 7.19
C PRO A 52 -19.03 11.26 8.34
N LEU A 53 -18.77 10.75 9.56
CA LEU A 53 -19.63 10.98 10.73
C LEU A 53 -19.51 12.40 11.26
N THR A 54 -18.31 12.99 11.17
CA THR A 54 -18.03 14.37 11.62
C THR A 54 -17.94 15.36 10.47
N GLY A 55 -17.89 14.88 9.21
CA GLY A 55 -17.59 15.68 8.03
C GLY A 55 -16.15 16.20 7.97
N SER A 56 -15.28 15.79 8.89
CA SER A 56 -13.91 16.31 8.94
C SER A 56 -13.01 15.65 7.90
N THR A 57 -12.09 16.44 7.34
CA THR A 57 -11.03 15.96 6.46
C THR A 57 -9.69 16.49 6.93
N GLN A 58 -8.70 15.60 7.04
CA GLN A 58 -7.33 15.94 7.42
C GLN A 58 -6.38 15.44 6.34
N THR A 59 -5.51 16.32 5.87
CA THR A 59 -4.40 15.94 4.99
C THR A 59 -3.10 16.01 5.77
N THR A 60 -2.26 14.98 5.62
CA THR A 60 -0.88 14.98 6.12
C THR A 60 0.04 14.33 5.10
N SER A 61 1.32 14.70 5.10
CA SER A 61 2.33 14.02 4.30
C SER A 61 3.28 13.27 5.23
N GLY A 62 4.10 12.39 4.65
CA GLY A 62 5.07 11.66 5.43
C GLY A 62 6.02 10.84 4.58
N VAL A 63 6.88 10.11 5.29
CA VAL A 63 7.88 9.22 4.71
C VAL A 63 7.81 7.87 5.40
N ILE A 64 7.72 6.81 4.60
CA ILE A 64 7.90 5.43 5.03
C ILE A 64 9.27 4.91 4.59
N LEU A 65 10.00 4.33 5.53
CA LEU A 65 11.21 3.56 5.34
C LEU A 65 10.93 2.12 5.75
N ARG A 66 11.36 1.17 4.92
CA ARG A 66 11.25 -0.25 5.24
C ARG A 66 12.57 -0.93 4.95
N LYS A 67 12.98 -1.86 5.81
CA LYS A 67 14.16 -2.70 5.61
C LYS A 67 13.93 -4.08 6.21
N ARG A 68 14.35 -5.12 5.48
CA ARG A 68 14.25 -6.50 5.98
C ARG A 68 15.22 -6.79 7.13
N PRO A 69 14.90 -7.75 8.02
CA PRO A 69 13.66 -8.53 8.03
C PRO A 69 12.46 -7.79 8.67
N ASN A 70 12.65 -6.83 9.58
CA ASN A 70 11.58 -6.30 10.42
C ASN A 70 11.80 -4.83 10.84
N PHE A 71 12.32 -3.99 9.95
CA PHE A 71 12.56 -2.57 10.23
C PHE A 71 11.56 -1.70 9.49
N LEU A 72 10.87 -0.84 10.23
CA LEU A 72 9.84 0.07 9.72
C LEU A 72 10.04 1.46 10.36
N SER A 73 9.93 2.53 9.59
CA SER A 73 9.82 3.88 10.13
C SER A 73 8.86 4.66 9.27
N ILE A 74 7.74 5.09 9.85
CA ILE A 74 6.77 5.97 9.23
C ILE A 74 6.76 7.25 10.07
N ASN A 75 7.09 8.37 9.45
CA ASN A 75 7.04 9.68 10.08
C ASN A 75 6.06 10.55 9.29
N PHE A 76 5.11 11.13 10.00
CA PHE A 76 4.13 12.05 9.45
C PHE A 76 4.48 13.49 9.84
N ASP A 77 4.12 14.45 9.00
CA ASP A 77 4.28 15.88 9.29
C ASP A 77 3.41 16.33 10.47
N SER A 78 2.37 15.57 10.82
CA SER A 78 1.55 15.77 12.03
C SER A 78 2.33 15.52 13.33
N GLY A 79 3.52 14.93 13.25
CA GLY A 79 4.28 14.45 14.41
C GLY A 79 3.96 13.01 14.81
N ASP A 80 3.02 12.35 14.12
CA ASP A 80 2.76 10.92 14.29
C ASP A 80 3.95 10.09 13.80
N ARG A 81 4.23 9.00 14.52
CA ARG A 81 5.36 8.11 14.27
C ARG A 81 4.99 6.66 14.52
N VAL A 82 5.33 5.81 13.55
CA VAL A 82 5.32 4.35 13.69
C VAL A 82 6.73 3.86 13.46
N THR A 83 7.32 3.11 14.38
CA THR A 83 8.69 2.63 14.23
C THR A 83 8.83 1.21 14.70
N ALA A 84 9.49 0.37 13.91
CA ALA A 84 9.92 -0.96 14.29
C ALA A 84 11.43 -1.12 14.14
N ASP A 85 12.07 -1.62 15.19
CA ASP A 85 13.53 -1.76 15.33
C ASP A 85 14.05 -3.18 15.06
N GLY A 86 13.21 -4.03 14.47
CA GLY A 86 13.50 -5.45 14.25
C GLY A 86 12.74 -6.39 15.18
N SER A 87 12.37 -5.92 16.38
CA SER A 87 11.70 -6.74 17.40
C SER A 87 10.47 -6.06 18.02
N THR A 88 10.47 -4.74 18.13
CA THR A 88 9.43 -3.99 18.83
C THR A 88 8.82 -2.98 17.88
N LEU A 89 7.49 -2.91 17.87
CA LEU A 89 6.72 -1.90 17.17
C LEU A 89 6.26 -0.84 18.17
N TRP A 90 6.54 0.42 17.83
CA TRP A 90 6.22 1.60 18.61
C TRP A 90 5.28 2.50 17.81
N LEU A 91 4.16 2.89 18.40
CA LEU A 91 3.21 3.84 17.83
C LEU A 91 3.11 5.05 18.74
N TYR A 92 3.39 6.22 18.20
CA TYR A 92 3.20 7.51 18.85
C TYR A 92 2.32 8.36 17.95
N LEU A 93 1.06 8.53 18.32
CA LEU A 93 0.05 9.19 17.49
C LEU A 93 -0.52 10.44 18.21
N PRO A 94 0.30 11.46 18.52
CA PRO A 94 -0.15 12.64 19.26
C PRO A 94 -1.30 13.40 18.60
N SER A 95 -1.51 13.24 17.29
CA SER A 95 -2.65 13.86 16.59
C SER A 95 -4.02 13.35 17.02
N SER A 96 -4.08 12.12 17.55
CA SER A 96 -5.33 11.43 17.91
C SER A 96 -5.36 10.92 19.36
N ALA A 97 -4.21 10.54 19.89
CA ALA A 97 -4.04 10.05 21.26
C ALA A 97 -2.79 10.68 21.91
N PRO A 98 -2.86 11.97 22.32
CA PRO A 98 -1.72 12.68 22.89
C PRO A 98 -1.24 12.07 24.20
N GLY A 99 0.07 12.18 24.46
CA GLY A 99 0.68 11.82 25.75
C GLY A 99 0.97 10.33 25.96
N GLN A 100 0.74 9.47 24.97
CA GLN A 100 1.04 8.04 25.09
C GLN A 100 1.82 7.48 23.91
N VAL A 101 2.57 6.42 24.17
CA VAL A 101 3.27 5.57 23.19
C VAL A 101 2.78 4.15 23.39
N VAL A 102 2.25 3.54 22.32
CA VAL A 102 1.92 2.12 22.35
C VAL A 102 3.15 1.31 21.95
N ARG A 103 3.43 0.24 22.70
CA ARG A 103 4.54 -0.69 22.46
C ARG A 103 4.03 -2.11 22.35
N MET A 104 4.50 -2.85 21.36
CA MET A 104 4.19 -4.28 21.21
C MET A 104 5.29 -5.04 20.46
N PRO A 105 5.31 -6.37 20.52
CA PRO A 105 6.18 -7.18 19.66
C PRO A 105 5.87 -6.95 18.17
N TYR A 106 6.90 -6.79 17.34
CA TYR A 106 6.74 -6.69 15.89
C TYR A 106 6.69 -8.08 15.27
N THR A 107 5.49 -8.54 14.96
CA THR A 107 5.24 -9.82 14.28
C THR A 107 4.54 -9.59 12.96
N ARG A 108 4.51 -10.59 12.09
CA ARG A 108 3.72 -10.53 10.86
C ARG A 108 2.25 -10.19 11.20
N GLY A 109 1.68 -9.20 10.52
CA GLY A 109 0.32 -8.72 10.76
C GLY A 109 0.20 -7.69 11.87
N SER A 110 1.21 -7.47 12.72
CA SER A 110 1.08 -6.51 13.82
C SER A 110 1.15 -5.04 13.35
N ALA A 111 1.47 -4.79 12.07
CA ALA A 111 1.48 -3.46 11.49
C ALA A 111 0.45 -3.28 10.36
N SER A 112 -0.53 -4.19 10.21
CA SER A 112 -1.49 -4.10 9.10
C SER A 112 -2.32 -2.82 9.08
N GLY A 113 -2.59 -2.20 10.24
CA GLY A 113 -3.27 -0.89 10.28
C GLY A 113 -2.45 0.27 9.67
N VAL A 114 -1.12 0.16 9.60
CA VAL A 114 -0.21 1.29 9.31
C VAL A 114 0.80 1.03 8.18
N ASP A 115 1.15 -0.22 7.87
CA ASP A 115 2.08 -0.61 6.81
C ASP A 115 1.31 -1.21 5.61
N PRO A 116 1.21 -0.49 4.47
CA PRO A 116 0.49 -0.96 3.28
C PRO A 116 0.95 -2.33 2.77
N ALA A 117 2.23 -2.67 2.93
CA ALA A 117 2.74 -3.97 2.48
C ALA A 117 2.20 -5.12 3.35
N ASP A 118 2.10 -4.92 4.66
CA ASP A 118 1.51 -5.92 5.56
C ASP A 118 -0.03 -5.93 5.45
N GLN A 119 -0.64 -4.76 5.20
CA GLN A 119 -2.07 -4.64 5.04
C GLN A 119 -2.59 -5.38 3.80
N PHE A 120 -1.95 -5.17 2.65
CA PHE A 120 -2.48 -5.63 1.36
C PHE A 120 -1.72 -6.82 0.77
N LEU A 121 -0.43 -6.95 1.03
CA LEU A 121 0.43 -7.92 0.30
C LEU A 121 0.82 -9.14 1.15
N ASN A 122 0.48 -9.15 2.45
CA ASN A 122 0.67 -10.33 3.28
C ASN A 122 -0.46 -11.34 3.02
N SER A 123 -0.16 -12.37 2.22
CA SER A 123 -1.07 -13.48 1.88
C SER A 123 -2.43 -13.02 1.31
N PRO A 124 -2.46 -12.13 0.29
CA PRO A 124 -3.68 -11.46 -0.15
C PRO A 124 -4.77 -12.43 -0.59
N ARG A 125 -4.44 -13.45 -1.38
CA ARG A 125 -5.43 -14.39 -1.94
C ARG A 125 -6.14 -15.21 -0.87
N THR A 126 -5.50 -15.43 0.27
CA THR A 126 -6.12 -16.10 1.42
C THR A 126 -7.04 -15.16 2.20
N ARG A 127 -6.68 -13.87 2.28
CA ARG A 127 -7.37 -12.87 3.10
C ARG A 127 -8.50 -12.14 2.37
N PHE A 128 -8.38 -11.97 1.06
CA PHE A 128 -9.21 -11.08 0.26
C PHE A 128 -9.77 -11.78 -0.97
N THR A 129 -10.99 -11.41 -1.33
CA THR A 129 -11.48 -11.53 -2.70
C THR A 129 -10.88 -10.37 -3.49
N VAL A 130 -10.16 -10.70 -4.58
CA VAL A 130 -9.42 -9.73 -5.39
C VAL A 130 -10.13 -9.57 -6.73
N THR A 131 -10.53 -8.34 -7.07
CA THR A 131 -11.21 -8.04 -8.34
C THR A 131 -10.49 -6.93 -9.08
N SER A 132 -10.53 -6.97 -10.41
CA SER A 132 -9.96 -5.90 -11.25
C SER A 132 -10.88 -4.69 -11.19
N SER A 133 -10.29 -3.51 -11.15
CA SER A 133 -11.01 -2.23 -11.11
C SER A 133 -10.51 -1.26 -12.19
N GLY A 134 -9.96 -1.81 -13.28
CA GLY A 134 -9.48 -1.07 -14.44
C GLY A 134 -8.04 -0.57 -14.29
N THR A 135 -7.72 0.47 -15.03
CA THR A 135 -6.39 1.08 -15.10
C THR A 135 -6.50 2.59 -14.97
N ALA A 136 -5.48 3.24 -14.39
CA ALA A 136 -5.38 4.69 -14.34
C ALA A 136 -3.91 5.14 -14.34
N ALA A 137 -3.68 6.42 -14.63
CA ALA A 137 -2.38 7.04 -14.41
C ALA A 137 -2.34 7.68 -13.01
N VAL A 138 -1.32 7.34 -12.21
CA VAL A 138 -1.03 7.98 -10.92
C VAL A 138 0.31 8.68 -11.03
N GLY A 139 0.34 10.02 -10.92
CA GLY A 139 1.57 10.79 -11.08
C GLY A 139 2.26 10.58 -12.43
N GLY A 140 1.48 10.42 -13.51
CA GLY A 140 1.99 10.15 -14.86
C GLY A 140 2.42 8.70 -15.13
N ARG A 141 2.20 7.79 -14.18
CA ARG A 141 2.57 6.37 -14.30
C ARG A 141 1.34 5.50 -14.45
N ALA A 142 1.30 4.67 -15.50
CA ALA A 142 0.24 3.71 -15.71
C ALA A 142 0.23 2.66 -14.59
N ALA A 143 -0.96 2.37 -14.06
CA ALA A 143 -1.17 1.40 -13.01
C ALA A 143 -2.47 0.63 -13.24
N HIS A 144 -2.42 -0.67 -12.95
CA HIS A 144 -3.62 -1.48 -12.80
C HIS A 144 -4.19 -1.34 -11.39
N ILE A 145 -5.52 -1.37 -11.29
CA ILE A 145 -6.24 -1.20 -10.05
C ILE A 145 -6.86 -2.52 -9.65
N VAL A 146 -6.63 -2.93 -8.40
CA VAL A 146 -7.35 -4.05 -7.79
C VAL A 146 -8.17 -3.57 -6.62
N THR A 147 -9.35 -4.16 -6.44
CA THR A 147 -10.14 -4.03 -5.22
C THR A 147 -9.94 -5.28 -4.36
N LEU A 148 -9.70 -5.07 -3.07
CA LEU A 148 -9.53 -6.09 -2.04
C LEU A 148 -10.71 -6.00 -1.08
N VAL A 149 -11.50 -7.08 -1.01
CA VAL A 149 -12.58 -7.21 -0.02
C VAL A 149 -12.25 -8.36 0.93
N PRO A 150 -12.18 -8.14 2.26
CA PRO A 150 -11.86 -9.22 3.18
C PRO A 150 -12.88 -10.36 3.15
N LYS A 151 -12.37 -11.59 3.17
CA LYS A 151 -13.19 -12.81 3.17
C LYS A 151 -13.80 -13.12 4.54
N ARG A 152 -13.26 -12.53 5.61
CA ARG A 152 -13.73 -12.68 6.98
C ARG A 152 -14.34 -11.37 7.46
N SER A 153 -15.29 -11.46 8.39
CA SER A 153 -15.82 -10.31 9.13
C SER A 153 -14.82 -9.81 10.21
N ASN A 154 -15.12 -8.65 10.81
CA ASN A 154 -14.31 -7.99 11.86
C ASN A 154 -12.87 -7.68 11.44
N THR A 155 -12.71 -7.16 10.24
CA THR A 155 -11.41 -6.76 9.68
C THR A 155 -11.18 -5.27 9.82
N GLU A 156 -9.91 -4.86 9.77
CA GLU A 156 -9.48 -3.46 9.84
C GLU A 156 -10.13 -2.55 8.79
N PHE A 157 -10.58 -3.12 7.67
CA PHE A 157 -11.28 -2.41 6.60
C PHE A 157 -12.37 -3.26 5.96
N THR A 158 -13.30 -2.63 5.24
CA THR A 158 -14.37 -3.28 4.48
C THR A 158 -14.03 -3.39 3.00
N SER A 159 -13.31 -2.41 2.46
CA SER A 159 -12.79 -2.42 1.08
C SER A 159 -11.49 -1.63 0.99
N ALA A 160 -10.60 -2.08 0.10
CA ALA A 160 -9.43 -1.33 -0.31
C ALA A 160 -9.26 -1.35 -1.83
N LYS A 161 -9.02 -0.19 -2.45
CA LYS A 161 -8.53 -0.09 -3.82
C LYS A 161 -7.04 0.15 -3.81
N VAL A 162 -6.29 -0.57 -4.65
CA VAL A 162 -4.82 -0.48 -4.71
C VAL A 162 -4.37 -0.32 -6.15
N TRP A 163 -3.59 0.72 -6.42
CA TRP A 163 -3.01 1.00 -7.73
C TRP A 163 -1.59 0.45 -7.78
N ILE A 164 -1.36 -0.52 -8.67
CA ILE A 164 -0.11 -1.25 -8.84
C ILE A 164 0.54 -0.82 -10.15
N ASP A 165 1.73 -0.21 -10.05
CA ASP A 165 2.49 0.35 -11.17
C ASP A 165 2.82 -0.69 -12.23
N ASP A 166 2.63 -0.40 -13.51
CA ASP A 166 2.84 -1.39 -14.58
C ASP A 166 4.32 -1.70 -14.83
N ASN A 167 5.23 -0.79 -14.50
CA ASN A 167 6.65 -0.97 -14.74
C ASN A 167 7.34 -1.71 -13.58
N ASP A 168 7.17 -1.24 -12.34
CA ASP A 168 7.89 -1.80 -11.19
C ASP A 168 7.00 -2.58 -10.20
N SER A 169 5.69 -2.66 -10.45
CA SER A 169 4.70 -3.31 -9.58
C SER A 169 4.67 -2.79 -8.13
N SER A 170 5.19 -1.57 -7.89
CA SER A 170 5.03 -0.89 -6.61
C SER A 170 3.61 -0.33 -6.45
N ILE A 171 3.21 -0.10 -5.19
CA ILE A 171 1.93 0.55 -4.88
C ILE A 171 2.12 2.06 -5.09
N ARG A 172 1.27 2.67 -5.92
CA ARG A 172 1.29 4.12 -6.20
C ARG A 172 0.21 4.89 -5.46
N GLN A 173 -0.91 4.24 -5.21
CA GLN A 173 -2.03 4.82 -4.49
C GLN A 173 -2.80 3.69 -3.82
N PHE A 174 -3.49 4.01 -2.73
CA PHE A 174 -4.56 3.17 -2.23
C PHE A 174 -5.66 4.01 -1.59
N ASP A 175 -6.87 3.47 -1.64
CA ASP A 175 -8.02 3.92 -0.88
C ASP A 175 -8.44 2.81 0.06
N VAL A 176 -8.76 3.15 1.31
CA VAL A 176 -9.27 2.21 2.31
C VAL A 176 -10.53 2.80 2.93
N GLU A 177 -11.57 1.98 3.03
CA GLU A 177 -12.76 2.28 3.83
C GLU A 177 -12.80 1.35 5.05
N SER A 178 -12.81 1.94 6.23
CA SER A 178 -12.85 1.21 7.50
C SER A 178 -14.28 0.83 7.87
N ALA A 179 -14.46 -0.11 8.80
CA ALA A 179 -15.80 -0.53 9.24
C ALA A 179 -16.66 0.60 9.84
N ASN A 180 -16.03 1.62 10.41
CA ASN A 180 -16.69 2.83 10.92
C ASN A 180 -16.91 3.92 9.84
N GLY A 181 -16.65 3.61 8.56
CA GLY A 181 -16.78 4.55 7.45
C GLY A 181 -15.61 5.50 7.26
N LEU A 182 -14.56 5.45 8.09
CA LEU A 182 -13.35 6.27 7.88
C LEU A 182 -12.72 5.94 6.54
N ARG A 183 -12.53 6.97 5.71
CA ARG A 183 -11.91 6.85 4.39
C ARG A 183 -10.48 7.36 4.44
N ARG A 184 -9.53 6.54 4.00
CA ARG A 184 -8.12 6.86 3.89
C ARG A 184 -7.68 6.78 2.45
N HIS A 185 -7.34 7.93 1.87
CA HIS A 185 -6.77 8.06 0.54
C HIS A 185 -5.28 8.37 0.66
N VAL A 186 -4.41 7.58 0.01
CA VAL A 186 -2.96 7.80 0.05
C VAL A 186 -2.39 7.74 -1.35
N VAL A 187 -1.59 8.74 -1.70
CA VAL A 187 -0.82 8.81 -2.95
C VAL A 187 0.67 8.80 -2.61
N VAL A 188 1.41 7.87 -3.22
CA VAL A 188 2.87 7.83 -3.17
C VAL A 188 3.41 8.85 -4.16
N THR A 189 4.06 9.90 -3.65
CA THR A 189 4.63 10.98 -4.45
C THR A 189 6.04 10.67 -4.94
N ARG A 190 6.78 9.86 -4.19
CA ARG A 190 8.10 9.36 -4.57
C ARG A 190 8.32 7.96 -4.05
N PHE A 191 8.91 7.09 -4.86
CA PHE A 191 9.30 5.74 -4.47
C PHE A 191 10.76 5.50 -4.83
N THR A 192 11.49 4.83 -3.95
CA THR A 192 12.86 4.40 -4.18
C THR A 192 13.03 2.98 -3.68
N ALA A 193 13.33 2.07 -4.60
CA ALA A 193 13.63 0.68 -4.30
C ALA A 193 15.08 0.52 -3.87
N ASN A 194 15.31 -0.31 -2.85
CA ASN A 194 16.63 -0.68 -2.33
C ASN A 194 17.60 0.48 -2.02
N PRO A 195 17.17 1.63 -1.44
CA PRO A 195 18.09 2.66 -1.02
C PRO A 195 18.98 2.15 0.13
N PRO A 196 20.22 2.64 0.28
CA PRO A 196 21.00 2.39 1.47
C PRO A 196 20.31 3.03 2.69
N LEU A 197 19.96 2.21 3.69
CA LEU A 197 19.33 2.65 4.93
C LEU A 197 20.14 2.20 6.14
N ASN A 198 20.49 3.13 7.02
CA ASN A 198 21.15 2.86 8.29
C ASN A 198 20.13 2.33 9.32
N ARG A 199 20.55 1.43 10.22
CA ARG A 199 19.74 0.97 11.35
C ARG A 199 19.31 2.12 12.26
N SER A 200 20.08 3.20 12.36
CA SER A 200 19.72 4.38 13.15
C SER A 200 18.41 5.03 12.70
N SER A 201 18.03 4.90 11.43
CA SER A 201 16.76 5.40 10.88
C SER A 201 15.52 4.70 11.45
N PHE A 202 15.70 3.61 12.20
CA PHE A 202 14.63 2.78 12.78
C PHE A 202 14.65 2.77 14.31
N ARG A 203 15.40 3.69 14.93
CA ARG A 203 15.40 3.83 16.39
C ARG A 203 14.22 4.69 16.82
N PHE A 204 13.47 4.21 17.80
CA PHE A 204 12.41 4.99 18.44
C PHE A 204 12.91 5.59 19.76
N THR A 205 12.70 6.88 19.95
CA THR A 205 12.96 7.57 21.22
C THR A 205 11.64 8.00 21.81
N VAL A 206 11.33 7.51 23.02
CA VAL A 206 10.11 7.86 23.74
C VAL A 206 10.11 9.36 24.05
N PRO A 207 9.11 10.14 23.58
CA PRO A 207 9.01 11.55 23.90
C PRO A 207 8.92 11.79 25.41
N LYS A 208 9.52 12.88 25.89
CA LYS A 208 9.51 13.24 27.32
C LYS A 208 8.06 13.34 27.82
N GLY A 209 7.78 12.66 28.93
CA GLY A 209 6.45 12.68 29.58
C GLY A 209 5.41 11.77 28.93
N ALA A 210 5.73 11.06 27.85
CA ALA A 210 4.79 10.11 27.26
C ALA A 210 4.68 8.83 28.09
N LYS A 211 3.45 8.39 28.36
CA LYS A 211 3.17 7.11 29.03
C LYS A 211 3.32 5.96 28.03
N ILE A 212 4.05 4.92 28.40
CA ILE A 212 4.11 3.68 27.61
C ILE A 212 2.88 2.83 27.92
N VAL A 213 2.21 2.37 26.87
CA VAL A 213 1.08 1.43 26.93
C VAL A 213 1.50 0.15 26.23
N ASP A 214 1.67 -0.91 26.99
CA ASP A 214 2.03 -2.22 26.44
C ASP A 214 0.80 -2.94 25.90
N GLN A 215 0.93 -3.51 24.70
CA GLN A 215 -0.06 -4.39 24.11
C GLN A 215 0.51 -5.80 23.87
N PRO A 216 -0.30 -6.85 24.08
CA PRO A 216 0.12 -8.21 23.81
C PRO A 216 0.30 -8.44 22.30
N SER A 217 1.01 -9.52 21.95
CA SER A 217 1.14 -9.94 20.54
C SER A 217 -0.23 -10.19 19.92
N GLY A 218 -0.45 -9.71 18.70
CA GLY A 218 -1.70 -9.92 17.95
C GLY A 218 -2.83 -8.94 18.24
N ALA A 219 -2.59 -7.89 19.05
CA ALA A 219 -3.50 -6.76 19.12
C ALA A 219 -3.57 -6.04 17.77
N THR A 220 -4.79 -5.76 17.30
CA THR A 220 -5.07 -4.97 16.09
C THR A 220 -5.51 -3.56 16.47
N PHE A 221 -5.22 -2.59 15.61
CA PHE A 221 -5.61 -1.18 15.77
C PHE A 221 -6.82 -0.82 14.91
#